data_AF-A0A2S9G5V9-F1
#
_entry.id   AF-A0A2S9G5V9-F1
#
_cell.length_a   1.000
_cell.length_b   1.000
_cell.length_c   1.000
_cell.angle_alpha   90.00
_cell.angle_beta   90.00
_cell.angle_gamma   90.00
#
_symmetry.space_group_name_H-M   'P 1'
#
loop_
_entity.id
_entity.type
_entity.pdbx_description
1 polymer ?
#
loop_
_entity_poly.entity_id
_entity_poly.type
_entity_poly.pdbx_seq_one_letter_code
_entity_poly.pdbx_strand_id
1 'polypeptide(L)'
;VNDDVVRALRISPQQLRDIAEREGRELIRREAAYRDGRPPLSLAGKTVILVDDGLATGASMLAAVQALREMEPAEIVVAVPAAP
;
A
#
# COMPACT_ATOMS: atom_id res chain seq x y z
N VAL A 1 10.21 -7.71 -0.24
CA VAL A 1 9.77 -9.03 -0.78
C VAL A 1 10.11 -10.08 0.26
N ASN A 2 9.27 -11.10 0.47
CA ASN A 2 9.60 -12.20 1.37
C ASN A 2 10.35 -13.29 0.58
N ASP A 3 11.68 -13.32 0.69
CA ASP A 3 12.55 -14.16 -0.14
C ASP A 3 12.43 -15.66 0.17
N ASP A 4 12.01 -16.02 1.38
CA ASP A 4 11.85 -17.42 1.81
C ASP A 4 10.67 -18.09 1.09
N VAL A 5 9.58 -17.34 0.90
CA VAL A 5 8.37 -17.81 0.18
C VAL A 5 8.63 -17.92 -1.33
N VAL A 6 9.35 -16.95 -1.90
CA VAL A 6 9.71 -16.95 -3.33
C VAL A 6 10.56 -18.17 -3.68
N ARG A 7 11.50 -18.53 -2.81
CA ARG A 7 12.34 -19.74 -2.96
C ARG A 7 11.53 -21.03 -2.80
N ALA A 8 10.66 -21.11 -1.80
CA ALA A 8 9.83 -22.30 -1.54
C ALA A 8 8.86 -22.61 -2.69
N LEU A 9 8.30 -21.57 -3.33
CA LEU A 9 7.33 -21.71 -4.41
C LEU A 9 7.96 -21.77 -5.82
N ARG A 10 9.30 -21.74 -5.92
CA ARG A 10 10.05 -21.69 -7.20
C ARG A 10 9.56 -20.58 -8.14
N ILE A 11 9.19 -19.43 -7.59
CA ILE A 11 8.75 -18.28 -8.38
C ILE A 11 9.99 -17.70 -9.06
N SER A 12 9.99 -17.66 -10.39
CA SER A 12 11.09 -17.04 -11.12
C SER A 12 11.09 -15.51 -10.94
N PRO A 13 12.26 -14.87 -10.99
CA PRO A 13 12.34 -13.40 -11.01
C PRO A 13 11.54 -12.78 -12.15
N GLN A 14 11.39 -13.49 -13.28
CA GLN A 14 10.60 -13.01 -14.41
C GLN A 14 9.10 -13.00 -14.07
N GLN A 15 8.56 -14.09 -13.53
CA GLN A 15 7.15 -14.13 -13.10
C GLN A 15 6.84 -13.05 -12.05
N LEU A 16 7.76 -12.78 -11.14
CA LEU A 16 7.59 -11.71 -10.15
C LEU A 16 7.52 -10.34 -10.82
N ARG A 17 8.42 -10.05 -11.77
CA ARG A 17 8.41 -8.80 -12.54
C ARG A 17 7.13 -8.63 -13.34
N ASP A 18 6.71 -9.65 -14.07
CA ASP A 18 5.52 -9.58 -14.92
C ASP A 18 4.26 -9.29 -14.09
N ILE A 19 4.15 -9.89 -12.90
CA ILE A 19 3.06 -9.59 -11.95
C ILE A 19 3.19 -8.16 -11.43
N ALA A 20 4.36 -7.74 -10.97
CA ALA A 20 4.57 -6.39 -10.45
C ALA A 20 4.24 -5.30 -11.49
N GLU A 21 4.63 -5.50 -12.75
CA GLU A 21 4.30 -4.58 -13.84
C GLU A 21 2.79 -4.52 -14.13
N ARG A 22 2.10 -5.67 -14.06
CA ARG A 22 0.64 -5.71 -14.21
C ARG A 22 -0.07 -4.98 -13.08
N GLU A 23 0.31 -5.27 -11.82
CA GLU A 23 -0.28 -4.61 -10.65
C GLU A 23 0.03 -3.11 -10.65
N GLY A 24 1.23 -2.70 -11.08
CA GLY A 24 1.62 -1.29 -11.24
C GLY A 24 0.73 -0.54 -12.24
N ARG A 25 0.37 -1.17 -13.37
CA ARG A 25 -0.58 -0.58 -14.33
C ARG A 25 -1.98 -0.42 -13.75
N GLU A 26 -2.44 -1.41 -12.97
CA GLU A 26 -3.74 -1.31 -12.31
C GLU A 26 -3.77 -0.22 -11.22
N LEU A 27 -2.67 -0.05 -10.48
CA LEU A 27 -2.51 1.05 -9.52
C LEU A 27 -2.68 2.41 -10.19
N ILE A 28 -2.01 2.65 -11.32
CA ILE A 28 -2.12 3.91 -12.09
C ILE A 28 -3.56 4.13 -12.56
N ARG A 29 -4.21 3.08 -13.10
CA ARG A 29 -5.61 3.16 -13.56
C ARG A 29 -6.55 3.54 -12.42
N ARG A 30 -6.40 2.93 -11.25
CA ARG A 30 -7.21 3.21 -10.06
C ARG A 30 -6.94 4.59 -9.49
N GLU A 31 -5.69 5.02 -9.44
CA GLU A 31 -5.35 6.36 -8.99
C GLU A 31 -6.05 7.42 -9.85
N ALA A 32 -5.99 7.28 -11.18
CA ALA A 32 -6.68 8.20 -12.09
C ALA A 32 -8.20 8.20 -11.87
N ALA A 33 -8.81 7.01 -11.71
CA ALA A 33 -10.24 6.87 -11.50
C ALA A 33 -10.71 7.43 -10.14
N TYR A 34 -9.92 7.28 -9.08
CA TYR A 34 -10.29 7.71 -7.73
C TYR A 34 -9.98 9.18 -7.47
N ARG A 35 -8.88 9.69 -8.02
CA ARG A 35 -8.53 11.11 -7.88
C ARG A 35 -9.32 11.98 -8.82
N ASP A 36 -9.76 11.48 -9.98
CA ASP A 36 -10.48 12.25 -10.99
C ASP A 36 -9.75 13.57 -11.32
N GLY A 37 -8.44 13.46 -11.59
CA GLY A 37 -7.57 14.61 -11.86
C GLY A 37 -7.16 15.46 -10.65
N ARG A 38 -7.65 15.17 -9.43
CA ARG A 38 -7.20 15.87 -8.21
C ARG A 38 -5.73 15.57 -7.92
N PRO A 39 -4.95 16.59 -7.51
CA PRO A 39 -3.54 16.38 -7.20
C PRO A 39 -3.33 15.48 -5.97
N PRO A 40 -2.10 15.00 -5.75
CA PRO A 40 -1.70 14.38 -4.50
C PRO A 40 -2.02 15.22 -3.27
N LEU A 41 -2.39 14.56 -2.17
CA LEU A 41 -2.61 15.24 -0.90
C LEU A 41 -1.28 15.75 -0.36
N SER A 42 -1.24 16.99 0.11
CA SER A 42 -0.12 17.47 0.93
C SER A 42 -0.32 16.98 2.35
N LEU A 43 0.49 16.03 2.81
CA LEU A 43 0.37 15.42 4.13
C LEU A 43 1.41 15.95 5.14
N ALA A 44 2.37 16.75 4.67
CA ALA A 44 3.45 17.28 5.49
C ALA A 44 2.91 17.98 6.76
N GLY A 45 3.40 17.53 7.92
CA GLY A 45 3.00 18.07 9.22
C GLY A 45 1.54 17.82 9.62
N LYS A 46 0.82 16.93 8.94
CA LYS A 46 -0.58 16.57 9.27
C LYS A 46 -0.65 15.25 10.04
N THR A 47 -1.67 15.10 10.89
CA THR A 47 -2.09 13.80 11.41
C THR A 47 -2.90 13.08 10.34
N VAL A 48 -2.49 11.87 9.99
CA VAL A 48 -3.15 11.00 9.00
C VAL A 48 -3.83 9.86 9.71
N ILE A 49 -5.14 9.71 9.53
CA ILE A 49 -5.89 8.54 10.01
C ILE A 49 -6.06 7.60 8.82
N LEU A 50 -5.36 6.48 8.85
CA LEU A 50 -5.45 5.42 7.85
C LEU A 50 -6.46 4.37 8.31
N VAL A 51 -7.55 4.23 7.55
CA VAL A 51 -8.67 3.35 7.90
C VAL A 51 -8.74 2.18 6.92
N ASP A 52 -8.92 0.97 7.42
CA ASP A 52 -9.22 -0.23 6.62
C ASP A 52 -10.28 -1.07 7.35
N ASP A 53 -11.01 -1.92 6.64
CA ASP A 53 -12.12 -2.71 7.19
C ASP A 53 -11.65 -3.97 7.94
N GLY A 54 -10.36 -4.29 7.87
CA GLY A 54 -9.73 -5.34 8.66
C GLY A 54 -8.21 -5.39 8.49
N LEU A 55 -7.56 -6.30 9.24
CA LEU A 55 -6.12 -6.50 9.19
C LEU A 55 -5.79 -7.99 9.00
N ALA A 56 -6.04 -8.52 7.80
CA ALA A 56 -5.85 -9.96 7.54
C ALA A 56 -4.41 -10.44 7.80
N THR A 57 -3.43 -9.82 7.13
CA THR A 57 -1.99 -10.08 7.35
C THR A 57 -1.20 -8.82 7.71
N GLY A 58 -1.84 -7.65 7.63
CA GLY A 58 -1.23 -6.35 7.85
C GLY A 58 -0.24 -5.88 6.77
N ALA A 59 0.08 -6.71 5.77
CA ALA A 59 1.06 -6.36 4.75
C ALA A 59 0.66 -5.12 3.93
N SER A 60 -0.61 -5.03 3.53
CA SER A 60 -1.14 -3.87 2.79
C SER A 60 -1.08 -2.59 3.62
N MET A 61 -1.48 -2.67 4.90
CA MET A 61 -1.40 -1.56 5.85
C MET A 61 0.05 -1.09 6.07
N LEU A 62 0.99 -2.03 6.22
CA LEU A 62 2.40 -1.69 6.36
C LEU A 62 2.95 -0.97 5.12
N ALA A 63 2.60 -1.45 3.92
CA ALA A 63 2.99 -0.80 2.67
C ALA A 63 2.42 0.63 2.57
N ALA A 64 1.16 0.82 2.96
CA ALA A 64 0.53 2.14 2.99
C ALA A 64 1.21 3.09 3.99
N VAL A 65 1.52 2.61 5.20
CA VAL A 65 2.25 3.40 6.20
C VAL A 65 3.65 3.79 5.70
N GLN A 66 4.36 2.88 5.04
CA GLN A 66 5.68 3.16 4.46
C GLN A 66 5.59 4.27 3.40
N ALA A 67 4.64 4.17 2.47
CA ALA A 67 4.41 5.20 1.45
C ALA A 67 4.03 6.57 2.07
N LEU A 68 3.18 6.58 3.10
CA LEU A 68 2.76 7.81 3.76
C LEU A 68 3.90 8.50 4.50
N ARG A 69 4.86 7.75 5.07
CA ARG A 69 6.02 8.33 5.77
C ARG A 69 6.90 9.19 4.87
N GLU A 70 7.01 8.85 3.58
CA GLU A 70 7.76 9.64 2.60
C GLU A 70 7.14 11.03 2.37
N MET A 71 5.89 11.24 2.78
CA MET A 71 5.17 12.52 2.68
C MET A 71 5.27 13.37 3.96
N GLU A 72 6.11 12.96 4.91
CA GLU A 72 6.46 13.67 6.16
C GLU A 72 5.24 14.10 7.03
N PRO A 73 4.28 13.21 7.31
CA PRO A 73 3.18 13.52 8.22
C PRO A 73 3.71 13.76 9.65
N ALA A 74 2.97 14.56 10.43
CA ALA A 74 3.28 14.72 11.85
C ALA A 74 3.00 13.43 12.63
N GLU A 75 1.96 12.70 12.24
CA GLU A 75 1.51 11.48 12.91
C GLU A 75 0.72 10.59 11.94
N ILE A 76 0.82 9.27 12.10
CA ILE A 76 -0.01 8.30 11.37
C ILE A 76 -0.72 7.42 12.41
N VAL A 77 -2.05 7.41 12.38
CA VAL A 77 -2.91 6.58 13.21
C VAL A 77 -3.58 5.53 12.33
N VAL A 78 -3.45 4.26 12.71
CA VAL A 78 -4.10 3.13 12.03
C VAL A 78 -5.41 2.82 12.75
N ALA A 79 -6.52 2.82 12.03
CA ALA A 79 -7.84 2.50 12.55
C ALA A 79 -8.46 1.34 11.77
N VAL A 80 -8.77 0.25 12.48
CA VAL A 80 -9.41 -0.95 11.90
C VAL A 80 -10.50 -1.43 12.85
N PRO A 81 -11.61 -2.01 12.34
CA PRO A 81 -12.63 -2.62 13.17
C PRO A 81 -12.03 -3.71 14.08
N ALA A 82 -12.33 -3.64 15.37
CA ALA A 82 -12.08 -4.71 16.31
C ALA A 82 -13.40 -5.46 16.53
N ALA A 83 -13.43 -6.76 16.22
CA ALA A 83 -14.47 -7.64 16.72
C ALA A 83 -14.13 -8.03 18.18
N PRO A 84 -15.12 -8.22 19.07
CA PRO A 84 -14.91 -8.96 20.32
C PRO A 84 -14.55 -10.43 20.05
#